data_AF-A0A4Q6GRH7-F1
#
_entry.id   AF-A0A4Q6GRH7-F1
#
_cell.length_a   1.000
_cell.length_b   1.000
_cell.length_c   1.000
_cell.angle_alpha   90.00
_cell.angle_beta   90.00
_cell.angle_gamma   90.00
#
_symmetry.space_group_name_H-M   'P 1'
#
loop_
_entity.id
_entity.type
_entity.pdbx_description
1 polymer ?
#
loop_
_entity_poly.entity_id
_entity_poly.type
_entity_poly.pdbx_seq_one_letter_code
_entity_poly.pdbx_strand_id
1 'polypeptide(L)'
;LEPETASSFRDEFIDVEIDASQIFWVLTANSVEGIPHPLLNRMAVYEVPTPTPEQAAGIAQRMYAGLLDELNLAAFDPRLGDVVLDCLAGVSPRDLRKTLLDSLGHAVAAGREHVRVEDIRLKPTPGKGRIGF
;
A
#
# COMPACT_ATOMS: atom_id res chain seq x y z
N LEU A 1 -17.11 18.71 2.94
CA LEU A 1 -18.55 19.00 3.15
C LEU A 1 -18.62 20.18 4.10
N GLU A 2 -19.45 21.16 3.81
CA GLU A 2 -19.54 22.34 4.68
C GLU A 2 -20.26 21.93 5.98
N PRO A 3 -19.73 22.31 7.17
CA PRO A 3 -20.31 21.90 8.45
C PRO A 3 -21.83 22.17 8.55
N GLU A 4 -22.28 23.24 7.89
CA GLU A 4 -23.68 23.68 7.86
C GLU A 4 -24.60 22.75 7.08
N THR A 5 -24.10 22.11 6.02
CA THR A 5 -24.87 21.11 5.23
C THR A 5 -24.72 19.70 5.79
N ALA A 6 -23.69 19.45 6.60
CA ALA A 6 -23.47 18.15 7.22
C ALA A 6 -24.40 17.88 8.42
N SER A 7 -24.91 18.90 9.10
CA SER A 7 -25.78 18.74 10.29
C SER A 7 -27.20 18.23 9.99
N SER A 8 -27.65 18.33 8.74
CA SER A 8 -28.92 17.77 8.25
C SER A 8 -28.70 17.15 6.86
N PHE A 9 -27.85 16.12 6.81
CA PHE A 9 -27.66 15.34 5.59
C PHE A 9 -28.86 14.41 5.41
N ARG A 10 -29.59 14.55 4.31
CA ARG A 10 -30.70 13.65 3.96
C ARG A 10 -30.17 12.45 3.18
N ASP A 11 -30.37 11.26 3.72
CA ASP A 11 -30.12 10.03 2.98
C ASP A 11 -31.28 9.78 2.00
N GLU A 12 -31.00 9.74 0.70
CA GLU A 12 -32.03 9.56 -0.35
C GLU A 12 -32.62 8.14 -0.42
N PHE A 13 -31.95 7.14 0.17
CA PHE A 13 -32.42 5.76 0.12
C PHE A 13 -33.43 5.46 1.22
N ILE A 14 -33.16 5.91 2.44
CA ILE A 14 -34.04 5.69 3.60
C ILE A 14 -34.90 6.91 3.97
N ASP A 15 -34.69 8.05 3.31
CA ASP A 15 -35.44 9.31 3.48
C ASP A 15 -35.39 9.89 4.91
N VAL A 16 -34.23 9.75 5.58
CA VAL A 16 -33.99 10.20 6.96
C VAL A 16 -32.91 11.29 6.97
N GLU A 17 -33.09 12.29 7.83
CA GLU A 17 -32.06 13.29 8.13
C GLU A 17 -31.09 12.77 9.20
N ILE A 18 -29.80 12.90 8.91
CA ILE A 18 -28.70 12.43 9.76
C ILE A 18 -27.76 13.60 10.00
N ASP A 19 -27.33 13.76 11.26
CA ASP A 19 -26.24 14.66 11.60
C ASP A 19 -24.88 13.99 11.26
N ALA A 20 -24.32 14.40 10.13
CA ALA A 20 -23.01 13.99 9.63
C ALA A 20 -21.89 14.98 10.02
N SER A 21 -22.15 15.96 10.90
CA SER A 21 -21.16 16.99 11.30
C SER A 21 -19.91 16.40 11.95
N GLN A 22 -20.02 15.22 12.55
CA GLN A 22 -18.92 14.51 13.22
C GLN A 22 -18.18 13.52 12.30
N ILE A 23 -18.54 13.44 11.01
CA ILE A 23 -17.90 12.54 10.06
C ILE A 23 -16.67 13.21 9.46
N PHE A 24 -15.53 12.52 9.55
CA PHE A 24 -14.31 12.89 8.84
C PHE A 24 -14.25 12.19 7.48
N TRP A 25 -14.08 12.96 6.42
CA TRP A 25 -14.09 12.46 5.04
C TRP A 25 -12.66 12.31 4.52
N VAL A 26 -12.28 11.08 4.16
CA VAL A 26 -11.02 10.79 3.46
C VAL A 26 -11.35 10.28 2.07
N LEU A 27 -10.81 10.94 1.06
CA LEU A 27 -10.96 10.57 -0.34
C LEU A 27 -9.57 10.29 -0.93
N THR A 28 -9.48 9.34 -1.84
CA THR A 28 -8.24 8.99 -2.54
C THR A 28 -8.45 9.12 -4.05
N ALA A 29 -7.51 9.75 -4.75
CA ALA A 29 -7.50 9.80 -6.21
C ALA A 29 -6.05 9.64 -6.72
N ASN A 30 -5.88 8.96 -7.85
CA ASN A 30 -4.56 8.85 -8.50
C ASN A 30 -4.17 10.14 -9.24
N SER A 31 -5.16 11.00 -9.54
CA SER A 31 -5.00 12.31 -10.15
C SER A 31 -6.18 13.19 -9.74
N VAL A 32 -5.97 14.51 -9.66
CA VAL A 32 -7.04 15.50 -9.48
C VAL A 32 -7.71 15.88 -10.80
N GLU A 33 -7.16 15.43 -11.93
CA GLU A 33 -7.72 15.66 -13.26
C GLU A 33 -9.13 15.05 -13.35
N GLY A 34 -10.09 15.85 -13.82
CA GLY A 34 -11.49 15.45 -13.91
C GLY A 34 -12.30 15.61 -12.62
N ILE A 35 -11.68 15.95 -11.48
CA ILE A 35 -12.43 16.24 -10.25
C ILE A 35 -13.02 17.67 -10.33
N PRO A 36 -14.34 17.86 -10.16
CA PRO A 36 -14.95 19.19 -10.19
C PRO A 36 -14.34 20.14 -9.16
N HIS A 37 -14.03 21.37 -9.59
CA HIS A 37 -13.51 22.42 -8.73
C HIS A 37 -14.34 22.67 -7.45
N PRO A 38 -15.70 22.63 -7.48
CA PRO A 38 -16.50 22.78 -6.27
C PRO A 38 -16.24 21.72 -5.19
N LEU A 39 -15.84 20.50 -5.58
CA LEU A 39 -15.46 19.44 -4.64
C LEU A 39 -14.03 19.65 -4.13
N LEU A 40 -13.09 19.95 -5.02
CA LEU A 40 -11.69 20.19 -4.66
C LEU A 40 -11.54 21.36 -3.67
N ASN A 41 -12.30 22.45 -3.86
CA ASN A 41 -12.27 23.61 -2.98
C ASN A 41 -12.78 23.33 -1.54
N ARG A 42 -13.39 22.16 -1.31
CA ARG A 42 -13.87 21.71 0.00
C ARG A 42 -12.96 20.68 0.65
N MET A 43 -11.81 20.37 0.04
CA MET A 43 -10.89 19.33 0.47
C MET A 43 -9.51 19.91 0.74
N ALA A 44 -8.84 19.42 1.78
CA ALA A 44 -7.40 19.56 1.90
C ALA A 44 -6.74 18.50 1.02
N VAL A 45 -6.09 18.93 -0.07
CA VAL A 45 -5.44 18.03 -1.02
C VAL A 45 -4.00 17.79 -0.58
N TYR A 46 -3.65 16.53 -0.34
CA TYR A 46 -2.31 16.09 -0.01
C TYR A 46 -1.80 15.15 -1.10
N GLU A 47 -0.67 15.50 -1.72
CA GLU A 47 -0.02 14.64 -2.70
C GLU A 47 0.84 13.60 -1.99
N VAL A 48 0.68 12.32 -2.36
CA VAL A 48 1.49 11.23 -1.85
C VAL A 48 2.53 10.87 -2.91
N PRO A 49 3.80 11.25 -2.74
CA PRO A 49 4.83 10.96 -3.71
C PRO A 49 5.15 9.46 -3.74
N THR A 50 5.75 9.02 -4.85
CA THR A 50 6.37 7.69 -4.90
C THR A 50 7.52 7.64 -3.89
N PRO A 51 7.66 6.55 -3.11
CA PRO A 51 8.73 6.45 -2.13
C PRO A 51 10.12 6.49 -2.80
N THR A 52 11.09 7.09 -2.12
CA THR A 52 12.51 6.96 -2.51
C THR A 52 12.96 5.51 -2.37
N PRO A 53 14.06 5.08 -3.02
CA PRO A 53 14.59 3.72 -2.87
C PRO A 53 14.81 3.33 -1.40
N GLU A 54 15.30 4.25 -0.57
CA GLU A 54 15.54 4.05 0.85
C GLU A 54 14.21 3.87 1.61
N GLN A 55 13.18 4.65 1.26
CA GLN A 55 11.84 4.50 1.83
C GLN A 55 11.20 3.17 1.41
N ALA A 56 11.38 2.76 0.15
CA ALA A 56 10.89 1.49 -0.37
C ALA A 56 11.56 0.30 0.34
N ALA A 57 12.88 0.34 0.55
CA ALA A 57 13.59 -0.63 1.36
C ALA A 57 13.05 -0.68 2.80
N GLY A 58 12.80 0.47 3.41
CA GLY A 58 12.17 0.54 4.75
C GLY A 58 10.76 -0.05 4.79
N ILE A 59 9.96 0.13 3.73
CA ILE A 59 8.63 -0.49 3.59
C ILE A 59 8.77 -2.02 3.48
N ALA A 60 9.70 -2.51 2.65
CA ALA A 60 9.97 -3.94 2.49
C ALA A 60 10.40 -4.59 3.80
N GLN A 61 11.34 -3.96 4.53
CA GLN A 61 11.79 -4.44 5.83
C GLN A 61 10.67 -4.50 6.87
N ARG A 62 9.80 -3.48 6.94
CA ARG A 62 8.65 -3.49 7.86
C ARG A 62 7.62 -4.56 7.50
N MET A 63 7.34 -4.72 6.21
CA MET A 63 6.41 -5.74 5.73
C MET A 63 6.93 -7.15 5.99
N TYR A 64 8.23 -7.37 5.79
CA TYR A 64 8.90 -8.63 6.10
C TYR A 64 8.79 -8.97 7.59
N ALA A 65 9.09 -8.02 8.48
CA ALA A 65 8.94 -8.23 9.92
C ALA A 65 7.50 -8.60 10.31
N GLY A 66 6.50 -7.93 9.72
CA GLY A 66 5.09 -8.28 9.94
C GLY A 66 4.72 -9.67 9.45
N LEU A 67 5.29 -10.13 8.33
CA LEU A 67 5.08 -11.49 7.82
C LEU A 67 5.73 -12.55 8.71
N LEU A 68 6.91 -12.29 9.27
CA LEU A 68 7.54 -13.23 10.21
C LEU A 68 6.68 -13.45 11.45
N ASP A 69 6.09 -12.38 11.98
CA ASP A 69 5.15 -12.44 13.10
C ASP A 69 3.87 -13.19 12.73
N GLU A 70 3.23 -12.84 11.62
CA GLU A 70 2.00 -13.49 11.12
C GLU A 70 2.18 -15.00 10.90
N LEU A 71 3.36 -15.42 10.45
CA LEU A 71 3.70 -16.82 10.15
C LEU A 71 4.37 -17.56 11.31
N ASN A 72 4.58 -16.91 12.46
CA ASN A 72 5.29 -17.46 13.62
C ASN A 72 6.71 -17.98 13.30
N LEU A 73 7.42 -17.31 12.39
CA LEU A 73 8.78 -17.66 11.96
C LEU A 73 9.83 -16.98 12.86
N ALA A 74 9.78 -17.21 14.17
CA ALA A 74 10.67 -16.55 15.14
C ALA A 74 12.16 -16.90 14.99
N ALA A 75 12.47 -18.03 14.33
CA ALA A 75 13.84 -18.45 14.05
C ALA A 75 14.46 -17.68 12.87
N PHE A 76 13.63 -17.05 12.02
CA PHE A 76 14.14 -16.32 10.86
C PHE A 76 14.86 -15.04 11.28
N ASP A 77 15.93 -14.70 10.56
CA ASP A 77 16.59 -13.41 10.69
C ASP A 77 15.55 -12.30 10.45
N PRO A 78 15.30 -11.42 11.43
CA PRO A 78 14.31 -10.37 11.30
C PRO A 78 14.74 -9.26 10.33
N ARG A 79 16.00 -9.24 9.87
CA ARG A 79 16.51 -8.25 8.91
C ARG A 79 16.78 -8.87 7.56
N LEU A 80 16.32 -8.19 6.51
CA LEU A 80 16.75 -8.49 5.14
C LEU A 80 18.14 -7.87 4.92
N GLY A 81 19.02 -8.59 4.22
CA GLY A 81 20.31 -8.05 3.82
C GLY A 81 20.16 -6.94 2.76
N ASP A 82 21.10 -6.01 2.70
CA ASP A 82 21.02 -4.83 1.82
C ASP A 82 20.81 -5.21 0.35
N VAL A 83 21.50 -6.24 -0.16
CA VAL A 83 21.35 -6.72 -1.55
C VAL A 83 19.94 -7.25 -1.82
N VAL A 84 19.30 -7.86 -0.83
CA VAL A 84 17.92 -8.36 -0.92
C VAL A 84 16.95 -7.18 -0.93
N LEU A 85 17.19 -6.17 -0.08
CA LEU A 85 16.41 -4.93 -0.06
C LEU A 85 16.51 -4.15 -1.36
N ASP A 86 17.71 -4.05 -1.95
CA ASP A 86 17.93 -3.40 -3.25
C ASP A 86 17.11 -4.06 -4.37
N CYS A 87 17.06 -5.40 -4.38
CA CYS A 87 16.21 -6.13 -5.32
C CYS A 87 14.72 -5.86 -5.10
N LEU A 88 14.29 -5.69 -3.84
CA LEU A 88 12.88 -5.44 -3.49
C LEU A 88 12.47 -3.98 -3.70
N ALA A 89 13.40 -3.03 -3.70
CA ALA A 89 13.11 -1.60 -3.87
C ALA A 89 12.43 -1.28 -5.22
N GLY A 90 12.63 -2.12 -6.25
CA GLY A 90 11.97 -2.00 -7.55
C GLY A 90 10.57 -2.63 -7.62
N VAL A 91 10.12 -3.30 -6.56
CA VAL A 91 8.83 -4.01 -6.51
C VAL A 91 7.74 -3.08 -6.01
N SER A 92 6.59 -3.08 -6.70
CA SER A 92 5.44 -2.28 -6.26
C SER A 92 4.96 -2.75 -4.88
N PRO A 93 4.50 -1.86 -3.97
CA PRO A 93 3.97 -2.28 -2.67
C PRO A 93 2.84 -3.31 -2.76
N ARG A 94 2.08 -3.30 -3.86
CA ARG A 94 1.01 -4.26 -4.14
C ARG A 94 1.54 -5.67 -4.34
N ASP A 95 2.67 -5.81 -5.02
CA ASP A 95 3.28 -7.11 -5.32
C ASP A 95 4.27 -7.54 -4.24
N LEU A 96 4.80 -6.59 -3.46
CA LEU A 96 5.84 -6.79 -2.46
C LEU A 96 5.47 -7.87 -1.44
N ARG A 97 4.24 -7.86 -0.90
CA ARG A 97 3.81 -8.87 0.09
C ARG A 97 3.87 -10.28 -0.49
N LYS A 98 3.39 -10.45 -1.73
CA LYS A 98 3.40 -11.74 -2.41
C LYS A 98 4.83 -12.20 -2.70
N THR A 99 5.67 -11.30 -3.22
CA THR A 99 7.09 -11.59 -3.48
C THR A 99 7.82 -12.01 -2.20
N LEU A 100 7.59 -11.32 -1.09
CA LEU A 100 8.16 -11.68 0.22
C LEU A 100 7.68 -13.03 0.71
N LEU A 101 6.37 -13.33 0.60
CA LEU A 101 5.81 -14.61 0.98
C LEU A 101 6.39 -15.77 0.15
N ASP A 102 6.48 -15.60 -1.17
CA ASP A 102 7.09 -16.57 -2.07
C ASP A 102 8.58 -16.78 -1.69
N SER A 103 9.32 -15.69 -1.44
CA SER A 103 10.74 -15.75 -1.06
C SER A 103 10.95 -16.48 0.28
N LEU A 104 10.10 -16.21 1.27
CA LEU A 104 10.09 -16.91 2.55
C LEU A 104 9.83 -18.41 2.35
N GLY A 105 8.82 -18.77 1.55
CA GLY A 105 8.50 -20.16 1.24
C GLY A 105 9.68 -20.91 0.63
N HIS A 106 10.44 -20.25 -0.25
CA HIS A 106 11.65 -20.81 -0.85
C HIS A 106 12.78 -21.01 0.17
N ALA A 107 13.02 -20.01 1.03
CA ALA A 107 14.02 -20.12 2.09
C ALA A 107 13.70 -21.25 3.08
N VAL A 108 12.44 -21.36 3.51
CA VAL A 108 11.96 -22.46 4.37
C VAL A 108 12.14 -23.82 3.67
N ALA A 109 11.74 -23.94 2.41
CA ALA A 109 11.89 -25.19 1.65
C ALA A 109 13.36 -25.62 1.48
N ALA A 110 14.29 -24.66 1.48
CA ALA A 110 15.72 -24.90 1.46
C ALA A 110 16.34 -25.16 2.86
N GLY A 111 15.51 -25.20 3.92
CA GLY A 111 15.97 -25.40 5.29
C GLY A 111 16.76 -24.22 5.86
N ARG A 112 16.55 -23.01 5.34
CA ARG A 112 17.21 -21.78 5.79
C ARG A 112 16.30 -20.95 6.68
N GLU A 113 16.92 -20.15 7.52
CA GLU A 113 16.27 -19.18 8.42
C GLU A 113 16.52 -17.73 7.95
N HIS A 114 16.90 -17.54 6.69
CA HIS A 114 17.11 -16.23 6.10
C HIS A 114 16.84 -16.22 4.60
N VAL A 115 16.32 -15.10 4.12
CA VAL A 115 16.03 -14.87 2.70
C VAL A 115 17.30 -14.46 1.96
N ARG A 116 17.51 -15.03 0.77
CA ARG A 116 18.61 -14.67 -0.14
C ARG A 116 18.07 -14.12 -1.44
N VAL A 117 18.95 -13.49 -2.24
CA VAL A 117 18.59 -12.94 -3.56
C VAL A 117 18.00 -14.02 -4.48
N GLU A 118 18.50 -15.27 -4.40
CA GLU A 118 18.00 -16.41 -5.18
C GLU A 118 16.53 -16.79 -4.89
N ASP A 119 16.01 -16.37 -3.74
CA ASP A 119 14.62 -16.61 -3.34
C ASP A 119 13.66 -15.59 -3.96
N ILE A 120 14.18 -14.42 -4.35
CA ILE A 120 13.39 -13.36 -4.98
C ILE A 120 13.16 -13.71 -6.45
N ARG A 121 12.02 -14.34 -6.74
CA ARG A 121 11.58 -14.59 -8.11
C ARG A 121 10.65 -13.49 -8.61
N LEU A 122 11.25 -12.41 -9.08
CA LEU A 122 10.50 -11.33 -9.73
C LEU A 122 9.85 -11.87 -11.01
N LYS A 123 8.51 -11.80 -11.08
CA LYS A 123 7.84 -11.92 -12.37
C LYS A 123 8.21 -10.67 -13.18
N PRO A 124 8.60 -10.80 -14.47
CA PRO A 124 8.75 -9.64 -15.31
C PRO A 124 7.43 -8.88 -15.32
N THR A 125 7.45 -7.62 -14.90
CA THR A 125 6.31 -6.72 -15.03
C THR A 125 5.93 -6.69 -16.52
N PRO A 126 4.70 -7.07 -16.92
CA PRO A 126 4.26 -6.80 -18.28
C PRO A 126 4.37 -5.29 -18.47
N GLY A 127 5.23 -4.85 -19.38
CA GLY A 127 5.51 -3.43 -19.61
C GLY A 127 4.20 -2.66 -19.72
N LYS A 128 4.14 -1.47 -19.09
CA LYS A 128 3.01 -0.53 -19.05
C LYS A 128 2.12 -0.65 -20.30
N GLY A 129 1.15 -1.55 -20.27
CA GLY A 129 0.03 -1.51 -21.17
C GLY A 129 -0.75 -0.27 -20.76
N ARG A 130 -0.78 0.74 -21.63
CA ARG A 130 -1.71 1.86 -21.50
C ARG A 130 -3.11 1.25 -21.38
N ILE A 131 -3.63 1.17 -20.17
CA ILE A 131 -5.07 0.97 -19.95
C ILE A 131 -5.68 2.34 -20.18
N GLY A 132 -6.04 2.59 -21.44
CA GLY A 132 -6.92 3.69 -21.79
C GLY A 132 -8.36 3.29 -21.45
N PHE A 133 -9.08 4.24 -20.90
CA PHE A 133 -10.44 4.56 -21.31
C PHE A 133 -10.45 6.04 -21.67
#